data_AF-C1DNZ9-F1
#
_entry.id   AF-C1DNZ9-F1
#
_cell.length_a   1.000
_cell.length_b   1.000
_cell.length_c   1.000
_cell.angle_alpha   90.00
_cell.angle_beta   90.00
_cell.angle_gamma   90.00
#
_symmetry.space_group_name_H-M   'P 1'
#
loop_
_entity.id
_entity.type
_entity.pdbx_description
1 polymer ?
#
loop_
_entity_poly.entity_id
_entity_poly.type
_entity_poly.pdbx_seq_one_letter_code
_entity_poly.pdbx_strand_id
1 'polypeptide(L)' 'MEQGGRCPGNQPITEISGWHVHHLVRRVDGGPDINSNLVMVHPNCHNQIHVNGLKVVKLVRESGL' A
#
# COMPACT_ATOMS: atom_id res chain seq x y z
N MET A 1 4.61 3.85 -10.49
CA MET A 1 3.97 3.10 -9.37
C MET A 1 4.41 1.65 -9.48
N GLU A 2 5.15 1.15 -8.48
CA GLU A 2 5.93 -0.10 -8.60
C GLU A 2 5.14 -1.37 -8.19
N GLN A 3 3.87 -1.23 -7.78
CA GLN A 3 3.06 -2.34 -7.25
C GLN A 3 2.33 -3.15 -8.34
N GLY A 4 2.52 -2.82 -9.62
CA GLY A 4 1.89 -3.53 -10.74
C GLY A 4 0.35 -3.57 -10.67
N GLY A 5 -0.26 -2.54 -10.07
CA GLY A 5 -1.72 -2.48 -9.89
C GLY A 5 -2.27 -3.53 -8.92
N ARG A 6 -1.46 -4.04 -7.98
CA ARG A 6 -1.91 -5.01 -6.96
C ARG A 6 -1.79 -4.44 -5.57
N CYS A 7 -2.79 -4.73 -4.75
CA CYS A 7 -2.78 -4.50 -3.31
C CYS A 7 -1.73 -5.42 -2.65
N PRO A 8 -1.12 -5.07 -1.51
CA PRO A 8 -0.18 -5.93 -0.79
C PRO A 8 -0.68 -7.35 -0.48
N GLY A 9 -2.00 -7.57 -0.42
CA GLY A 9 -2.62 -8.91 -0.36
C GLY A 9 -2.59 -9.69 -1.69
N ASN A 10 -1.81 -9.25 -2.67
CA ASN A 10 -1.68 -9.78 -4.03
C ASN A 10 -2.99 -9.84 -4.83
N GLN A 11 -4.00 -9.07 -4.45
CA GLN A 11 -5.25 -8.91 -5.20
C GLN A 11 -5.15 -7.72 -6.16
N PRO A 12 -5.69 -7.83 -7.39
CA PRO A 12 -5.68 -6.72 -8.34
C PRO A 12 -6.49 -5.54 -7.81
N ILE A 13 -5.99 -4.35 -8.07
CA ILE A 13 -6.69 -3.09 -7.90
C ILE A 13 -7.25 -2.71 -9.27
N THR A 14 -8.56 -2.50 -9.33
CA THR A 14 -9.28 -2.14 -10.55
C THR A 14 -9.98 -0.79 -10.35
N GLU A 15 -10.46 -0.19 -11.44
CA GLU A 15 -11.28 1.02 -11.38
C GLU A 15 -12.54 0.82 -10.52
N ILE A 16 -13.14 -0.38 -10.60
CA ILE A 16 -14.33 -0.76 -9.82
C ILE A 16 -14.01 -0.83 -8.32
N SER A 17 -12.88 -1.44 -7.95
CA SER A 17 -12.50 -1.55 -6.54
C SER A 17 -12.03 -0.22 -5.94
N GLY A 18 -11.58 0.70 -6.81
CA GLY A 18 -10.89 1.92 -6.42
C GLY A 18 -9.59 1.66 -5.67
N TRP A 19 -8.94 2.74 -5.25
CA TRP A 19 -7.70 2.67 -4.47
C TRP A 19 -7.56 3.84 -3.51
N HIS A 20 -6.88 3.59 -2.40
CA HIS A 20 -6.35 4.61 -1.50
C HIS A 20 -4.82 4.52 -1.48
N VAL A 21 -4.19 5.62 -1.07
CA VAL A 21 -2.75 5.66 -0.79
C VAL A 21 -2.55 5.61 0.71
N HIS A 22 -1.75 4.65 1.17
CA HIS A 22 -1.37 4.49 2.56
C HIS A 22 0.12 4.83 2.75
N HIS A 23 0.44 5.46 3.87
CA HIS A 23 1.82 5.76 4.25
C HIS A 23 2.39 4.65 5.14
N LEU A 24 3.52 4.05 4.77
CA LEU A 24 4.18 2.98 5.54
C LEU A 24 4.63 3.49 6.92
N VAL A 25 5.23 4.67 6.96
CA VAL A 25 5.43 5.48 8.16
C VAL A 25 4.41 6.60 8.11
N ARG A 26 3.54 6.70 9.11
CA ARG A 26 2.48 7.73 9.14
C ARG A 26 3.09 9.13 9.13
N ARG A 27 2.42 10.08 8.49
CA ARG A 27 2.85 11.49 8.46
C ARG A 27 2.99 12.09 9.86
N VAL A 28 2.09 11.73 10.78
CA VAL A 28 2.13 12.19 12.19
C VAL A 28 3.33 11.65 12.97
N ASP A 29 3.91 10.53 12.52
CA ASP A 29 5.13 9.94 13.10
C ASP A 29 6.40 10.42 12.36
N GLY A 30 6.30 11.45 11.51
CA GLY A 30 7.41 11.98 10.72
C GLY A 30 7.65 11.27 9.38
N GLY A 31 6.70 10.44 8.93
CA GLY A 31 6.81 9.75 7.64
C GLY A 31 6.81 10.72 6.44
N PRO A 32 7.74 10.58 5.48
CA PRO A 32 7.84 11.47 4.34
C PRO A 32 6.77 11.18 3.27
N ASP A 33 6.34 12.20 2.53
CA ASP A 33 5.40 12.05 1.41
C ASP A 33 6.17 11.76 0.11
N ILE A 34 6.74 10.56 0.02
CA ILE A 34 7.57 10.10 -1.11
C ILE A 34 7.17 8.69 -1.54
N ASN A 35 7.35 8.35 -2.81
CA ASN A 35 6.94 7.06 -3.39
C ASN A 35 7.49 5.81 -2.68
N SER A 36 8.62 5.91 -1.97
CA SER A 36 9.17 4.81 -1.16
C SER A 36 8.41 4.60 0.15
N ASN A 37 7.71 5.62 0.66
CA ASN A 37 6.86 5.55 1.85
C ASN A 37 5.37 5.37 1.53
N LEU A 38 4.99 5.30 0.25
CA LEU A 38 3.60 5.16 -0.18
C LEU A 38 3.30 3.77 -0.75
N VAL A 39 2.14 3.23 -0.41
CA VAL A 39 1.61 1.96 -0.91
C VAL A 39 0.15 2.14 -1.33
N MET A 40 -0.28 1.43 -2.36
CA MET A 40 -1.64 1.50 -2.90
C MET A 40 -2.41 0.32 -2.35
N VAL A 41 -3.59 0.58 -1.80
CA VAL A 41 -4.43 -0.43 -1.16
C VAL A 41 -5.87 -0.25 -1.62
N HIS A 42 -6.68 -1.30 -1.55
CA HIS A 42 -8.12 -1.14 -1.65
C HIS A 42 -8.64 -0.28 -0.49
N PRO A 43 -9.74 0.49 -0.67
CA PRO A 43 -10.35 1.26 0.41
C PRO A 43 -10.64 0.44 1.66
N ASN A 44 -11.13 -0.79 1.50
CA ASN A 44 -11.40 -1.69 2.63
C ASN A 44 -10.11 -2.19 3.30
N CYS A 45 -9.07 -2.53 2.53
CA CYS A 45 -7.77 -2.90 3.08
C CYS A 45 -7.16 -1.75 3.88
N HIS A 46 -7.31 -0.50 3.42
CA HIS A 46 -6.86 0.68 4.16
C HIS A 46 -7.49 0.75 5.57
N ASN A 47 -8.80 0.52 5.65
CA ASN A 47 -9.51 0.50 6.93
C ASN A 47 -9.02 -0.64 7.82
N GLN A 48 -8.86 -1.85 7.27
CA GLN A 48 -8.36 -3.01 8.02
C GLN A 48 -6.94 -2.78 8.56
N ILE A 49 -6.07 -2.12 7.81
CA ILE A 49 -4.73 -1.74 8.26
C ILE A 49 -4.81 -0.88 9.51
N HIS A 50 -5.64 0.16 9.49
CA HIS A 50 -5.78 1.08 10.61
C HIS A 50 -6.49 0.46 11.82
N VAL A 51 -7.59 -0.27 11.60
CA VAL A 51 -8.38 -0.89 12.67
C VAL A 51 -7.60 -1.98 13.39
N ASN A 52 -6.85 -2.80 12.64
CA ASN A 52 -6.12 -3.93 13.20
C ASN A 52 -4.65 -3.62 13.52
N GLY A 53 -4.18 -2.39 13.24
CA GLY A 53 -2.78 -1.99 13.45
C GLY A 53 -1.79 -2.80 12.61
N LEU A 54 -2.18 -3.23 11.40
CA LEU A 54 -1.32 -4.05 10.55
C LEU A 54 -0.15 -3.21 10.02
N LYS A 55 1.05 -3.77 10.03
CA LYS A 55 2.19 -3.18 9.33
C LYS A 55 2.17 -3.63 7.88
N VAL A 56 2.12 -2.67 6.97
CA VAL A 56 2.24 -2.93 5.54
C VAL A 56 3.70 -2.80 5.13
N VAL A 57 4.14 -3.65 4.22
CA VAL A 57 5.44 -3.54 3.55
C VAL A 57 5.22 -3.43 2.04
N LYS A 58 6.11 -2.72 1.35
CA LYS A 58 6.09 -2.68 -0.10
C LYS A 58 6.67 -3.99 -0.62
N LEU A 59 5.85 -4.79 -1.28
CA LEU A 59 6.31 -6.01 -1.94
C LEU A 59 7.14 -5.61 -3.16
N VAL A 60 8.45 -5.77 -3.06
CA VAL A 60 9.34 -5.68 -4.22
C VAL A 60 9.31 -7.04 -4.89
N ARG A 61 8.98 -7.09 -6.18
CA ARG A 61 9.24 -8.31 -6.96
C ARG A 61 10.76 -8.39 -7.08
N GLU A 62 11.39 -9.41 -6.52
CA GLU A 62 12.73 -9.80 -6.98
C GLU A 62 12.59 -10.13 -8.46
N SER A 63 12.99 -9.19 -9.30
CA SER A 63 13.32 -9.51 -10.68
C SER A 63 14.52 -10.43 -10.62
N GLY A 64 14.28 -11.75 -10.60
CA GLY A 64 15.34 -12.72 -10.83
C GLY A 64 15.95 -12.46 -12.20
N LEU A 65 17.28 -12.26 -12.20
CA LEU A 65 18.21 -12.12 -13.33
C LEU A 65 17.77 -11.26 -14.54
#